data_AF-A0A3M1D5K1-F1
#
_entry.id   AF-A0A3M1D5K1-F1
#
_cell.length_a   1.000
_cell.length_b   1.000
_cell.length_c   1.000
_cell.angle_alpha   90.00
_cell.angle_beta   90.00
_cell.angle_gamma   90.00
#
_symmetry.space_group_name_H-M   'P 1'
#
loop_
_entity.id
_entity.type
_entity.pdbx_description
1 polymer ?
#
loop_
_entity_poly.entity_id
_entity_poly.type
_entity_poly.pdbx_seq_one_letter_code
_entity_poly.pdbx_strand_id
1 'polypeptide(L)'
;MKDWKKMLWLVGIFLVAYFLPLGNPKVQNAVLEAFRLLQWYAIHHTLACVVPAMFIAGAISTFLSQQSVMRWLGPGAPRPIAYGVASVSGVILAVCSCSVLPMFAGIYTMGAGLGPASAFLYSGPAINVMAIFLSARVLGIEIGVARALGAVVFAVIIGLLMAAIFRSSDRQRVQAIQLPPAEKSPRPLWKTAAWFAAMILFLVFSDWASPNDVKITLKSGENITANIRYDTQDSIDIQRFGPDGKLRSEIERIPRERIRSIEPLPS
;
A
#
# COMPACT_ATOMS: atom_id res chain seq x y z
N MET A 1 20.38 13.64 -22.94
CA MET A 1 20.16 12.17 -22.99
C MET A 1 20.53 11.68 -24.39
N LYS A 2 21.51 10.76 -24.51
CA LYS A 2 22.15 10.32 -25.77
C LYS A 2 21.14 9.93 -26.85
N ASP A 3 21.27 10.53 -28.05
CA ASP A 3 20.32 10.38 -29.17
C ASP A 3 20.12 8.92 -29.64
N TRP A 4 21.11 8.05 -29.41
CA TRP A 4 20.99 6.61 -29.65
C TRP A 4 19.84 5.95 -28.87
N LYS A 5 19.54 6.42 -27.64
CA LYS A 5 18.41 5.89 -26.86
C LYS A 5 17.06 6.27 -27.46
N LYS A 6 16.97 7.47 -28.07
CA LYS A 6 15.76 7.92 -28.77
C LYS A 6 15.53 7.09 -30.03
N MET A 7 16.60 6.80 -30.77
CA MET A 7 16.54 5.95 -31.97
C MET A 7 16.13 4.52 -31.64
N LEU A 8 16.68 3.93 -30.57
CA LEU A 8 16.27 2.61 -30.07
C LEU A 8 14.79 2.57 -29.66
N TRP A 9 14.30 3.63 -28.99
CA TRP A 9 12.89 3.73 -28.62
C TRP A 9 11.96 3.82 -29.85
N LEU A 10 12.35 4.61 -30.85
CA LEU A 10 11.62 4.75 -32.11
C LEU A 10 11.54 3.43 -32.89
N VAL A 11 12.67 2.72 -33.03
CA VAL A 11 12.70 1.40 -33.68
C VAL A 11 11.86 0.39 -32.90
N GLY A 12 11.93 0.44 -31.56
CA GLY A 12 11.11 -0.41 -30.69
C GLY A 12 9.61 -0.17 -30.86
N ILE A 13 9.15 1.08 -30.81
CA ILE A 13 7.74 1.43 -31.06
C ILE A 13 7.33 0.95 -32.46
N PHE A 14 8.16 1.21 -33.47
CA PHE A 14 7.85 0.86 -34.85
C PHE A 14 7.69 -0.65 -35.02
N LEU A 15 8.61 -1.46 -34.47
CA LEU A 15 8.51 -2.92 -34.51
C LEU A 15 7.29 -3.43 -33.76
N VAL A 16 6.98 -2.86 -32.60
CA VAL A 16 5.75 -3.21 -31.86
C VAL A 16 4.52 -2.89 -32.70
N ALA A 17 4.41 -1.70 -33.27
CA ALA A 17 3.29 -1.32 -34.12
C ALA A 17 3.18 -2.19 -35.38
N TYR A 18 4.31 -2.60 -35.97
CA TYR A 18 4.36 -3.44 -37.16
C TYR A 18 3.95 -4.90 -36.88
N PHE A 19 4.42 -5.47 -35.75
CA PHE A 19 4.16 -6.86 -35.40
C PHE A 19 2.87 -7.07 -34.59
N LEU A 20 2.26 -6.01 -34.04
CA LEU A 20 1.03 -6.14 -33.28
C LEU A 20 -0.13 -6.56 -34.20
N PRO A 21 -0.63 -7.80 -34.10
CA PRO A 21 -1.63 -8.29 -35.04
C PRO A 21 -3.02 -7.81 -34.58
N LEU A 22 -3.27 -6.52 -34.79
CA LEU A 22 -4.53 -5.84 -34.45
C LEU A 22 -5.72 -6.36 -35.24
N GLY A 23 -5.51 -7.13 -36.31
CA GLY A 23 -6.57 -7.84 -37.03
C GLY A 23 -7.09 -9.09 -36.32
N ASN A 24 -6.37 -9.61 -35.31
CA ASN A 24 -6.81 -10.79 -34.59
C ASN A 24 -7.81 -10.40 -33.49
N PRO A 25 -9.04 -10.94 -33.48
CA PRO A 25 -10.06 -10.61 -32.48
C PRO A 25 -9.61 -10.90 -31.03
N LYS A 26 -8.70 -11.87 -30.82
CA LYS A 26 -8.14 -12.13 -29.49
C LYS A 26 -7.27 -10.97 -28.97
N VAL A 27 -6.50 -10.34 -29.84
CA VAL A 27 -5.61 -9.21 -29.48
C VAL A 27 -6.44 -7.96 -29.22
N GLN A 28 -7.45 -7.69 -30.04
CA GLN A 28 -8.38 -6.58 -29.82
C GLN A 28 -9.10 -6.71 -28.48
N ASN A 29 -9.64 -7.90 -28.18
CA ASN A 29 -10.30 -8.16 -26.91
C ASN A 29 -9.34 -8.02 -25.72
N ALA A 30 -8.10 -8.52 -25.82
CA ALA A 30 -7.10 -8.38 -24.76
C ALA A 30 -6.74 -6.91 -24.47
N VAL A 31 -6.58 -6.09 -25.52
CA VAL A 31 -6.29 -4.66 -25.37
C VAL A 31 -7.47 -3.94 -24.71
N LEU A 32 -8.69 -4.17 -25.20
CA LEU A 32 -9.91 -3.60 -24.60
C LEU A 32 -10.08 -4.01 -23.13
N GLU A 33 -9.81 -5.27 -22.81
CA GLU A 33 -9.92 -5.76 -21.44
C GLU A 33 -8.86 -5.13 -20.53
N ALA A 34 -7.63 -4.94 -21.03
CA ALA A 34 -6.60 -4.23 -20.28
C ALA A 34 -7.01 -2.77 -19.96
N PHE A 35 -7.61 -2.05 -20.91
CA PHE A 35 -8.13 -0.70 -20.65
C PHE A 35 -9.31 -0.69 -19.69
N ARG A 36 -10.24 -1.64 -19.79
CA ARG A 36 -11.33 -1.80 -18.81
C ARG A 36 -10.80 -2.06 -17.41
N LEU A 37 -9.80 -2.95 -17.28
CA LEU A 37 -9.18 -3.28 -16.01
C LEU A 37 -8.47 -2.07 -15.40
N LEU A 38 -7.76 -1.30 -16.24
CA LEU A 38 -7.10 -0.05 -15.83
C LEU A 38 -8.12 0.98 -15.34
N GLN A 39 -9.22 1.18 -16.09
CA GLN A 39 -10.27 2.13 -15.71
C GLN A 39 -10.94 1.71 -14.40
N TRP A 40 -11.27 0.42 -14.26
CA TRP A 40 -11.84 -0.13 -13.03
C TRP A 40 -10.91 0.12 -11.83
N TYR A 41 -9.62 -0.17 -11.99
CA TYR A 41 -8.60 0.03 -10.96
C TYR A 41 -8.40 1.51 -10.61
N ALA A 42 -8.39 2.40 -11.60
CA ALA A 42 -8.23 3.83 -11.38
C ALA A 42 -9.40 4.42 -10.56
N ILE A 43 -10.64 4.06 -10.93
CA ILE A 43 -11.87 4.58 -10.30
C ILE A 43 -12.07 3.96 -8.91
N HIS A 44 -12.05 2.63 -8.80
CA HIS A 44 -12.44 1.94 -7.57
C HIS A 44 -11.29 1.79 -6.57
N HIS A 45 -10.04 1.71 -7.03
CA HIS A 45 -8.91 1.40 -6.15
C HIS A 45 -7.99 2.60 -5.96
N THR A 46 -7.56 3.24 -7.04
CA THR A 46 -6.54 4.30 -6.99
C THR A 46 -7.12 5.59 -6.38
N LEU A 47 -8.22 6.11 -6.91
CA LEU A 47 -8.84 7.33 -6.36
C LEU A 47 -9.36 7.12 -4.94
N ALA A 48 -10.07 6.01 -4.72
CA ALA A 48 -10.68 5.72 -3.42
C ALA A 48 -9.65 5.45 -2.30
N CYS A 49 -8.47 4.89 -2.62
CA CYS A 49 -7.45 4.63 -1.59
C CYS A 49 -6.39 5.73 -1.52
N VAL A 50 -5.90 6.25 -2.65
CA VAL A 50 -4.76 7.18 -2.69
C VAL A 50 -5.18 8.56 -2.22
N VAL A 51 -6.36 9.06 -2.61
CA VAL A 51 -6.79 10.42 -2.23
C VAL A 51 -6.99 10.52 -0.71
N PRO A 52 -7.74 9.62 -0.04
CA PRO A 52 -7.83 9.63 1.42
C PRO A 52 -6.48 9.36 2.08
N ALA A 53 -5.69 8.42 1.57
CA ALA A 53 -4.37 8.13 2.14
C ALA A 53 -3.42 9.34 2.05
N MET A 54 -3.43 10.13 0.98
CA MET A 54 -2.62 11.35 0.89
C MET A 54 -3.13 12.45 1.81
N PHE A 55 -4.45 12.59 1.99
CA PHE A 55 -5.02 13.51 2.98
C PHE A 55 -4.68 13.10 4.42
N ILE A 56 -4.80 11.82 4.75
CA ILE A 56 -4.42 11.27 6.05
C ILE A 56 -2.92 11.38 6.26
N ALA A 57 -2.09 11.10 5.24
CA ALA A 57 -0.64 11.29 5.34
C ALA A 57 -0.27 12.75 5.51
N GLY A 58 -0.97 13.68 4.85
CA GLY A 58 -0.85 15.12 5.06
C GLY A 58 -1.23 15.52 6.48
N ALA A 59 -2.36 15.03 7.00
CA ALA A 59 -2.78 15.25 8.38
C ALA A 59 -1.79 14.63 9.39
N ILE A 60 -1.36 13.38 9.18
CA ILE A 60 -0.32 12.75 10.00
C ILE A 60 0.96 13.56 9.89
N SER A 61 1.36 14.11 8.75
CA SER A 61 2.57 14.93 8.67
C SER A 61 2.48 16.23 9.49
N THR A 62 1.26 16.75 9.71
CA THR A 62 1.04 17.90 10.61
C THR A 62 0.85 17.48 12.08
N PHE A 63 0.38 16.25 12.35
CA PHE A 63 0.19 15.70 13.70
C PHE A 63 1.39 14.93 14.26
N LEU A 64 2.23 14.36 13.38
CA LEU A 64 3.48 13.70 13.69
C LEU A 64 4.48 14.81 13.99
N SER A 65 4.57 15.17 15.27
CA SER A 65 5.46 16.23 15.70
C SER A 65 6.88 15.91 15.19
N GLN A 66 7.46 16.81 14.40
CA GLN A 66 8.87 16.73 14.01
C GLN A 66 9.74 16.44 15.24
N GLN A 67 9.33 16.93 16.41
CA GLN A 67 9.93 16.69 17.72
C GLN A 67 10.01 15.21 18.13
N SER A 68 8.96 14.40 17.89
CA SER A 68 8.99 12.95 18.21
C SER A 68 9.94 12.21 17.28
N VAL A 69 9.91 12.55 15.99
CA VAL A 69 10.85 12.00 15.00
C VAL A 69 12.28 12.42 15.34
N MET A 70 12.53 13.68 15.67
CA MET A 70 13.85 14.19 16.06
C MET A 70 14.37 13.59 17.37
N ARG A 71 13.49 13.24 18.32
CA ARG A 71 13.89 12.62 19.59
C ARG A 71 14.39 11.18 19.43
N TRP A 72 13.78 10.42 18.53
CA TRP A 72 14.07 8.99 18.38
C TRP A 72 14.89 8.65 17.13
N LEU A 73 14.74 9.43 16.05
CA LEU A 73 15.44 9.26 14.78
C LEU A 73 16.41 10.41 14.49
N GLY A 74 16.43 11.52 15.24
CA GLY A 74 17.32 12.65 14.95
C GLY A 74 18.82 12.34 15.14
N PRO A 75 19.72 13.26 14.74
CA PRO A 75 21.17 12.99 14.73
C PRO A 75 21.79 12.77 16.11
N GLY A 76 21.13 13.25 17.18
CA GLY A 76 21.53 13.01 18.57
C GLY A 76 21.01 11.70 19.18
N ALA A 77 20.15 10.96 18.46
CA ALA A 77 19.61 9.70 18.95
C ALA A 77 20.67 8.58 18.87
N PRO A 78 20.78 7.72 19.89
CA PRO A 78 21.70 6.59 19.83
C PRO A 78 21.26 5.65 18.71
N ARG A 79 22.21 5.31 17.82
CA ARG A 79 22.00 4.47 16.63
C ARG A 79 21.10 3.25 16.85
N PRO A 80 21.30 2.38 17.88
CA PRO A 80 20.45 1.20 18.06
C PRO A 80 18.98 1.55 18.30
N ILE A 81 18.69 2.67 18.96
CA ILE A 81 17.32 3.13 19.20
C ILE A 81 16.71 3.65 17.90
N ALA A 82 17.45 4.42 17.12
CA ALA A 82 16.97 4.93 15.83
C ALA A 82 16.61 3.79 14.86
N TYR A 83 17.45 2.74 14.77
CA TYR A 83 17.15 1.56 13.95
C TYR A 83 15.98 0.73 14.47
N GLY A 84 15.87 0.55 15.79
CA GLY A 84 14.75 -0.17 16.39
C GLY A 84 13.41 0.54 16.13
N VAL A 85 13.35 1.85 16.38
CA VAL A 85 12.15 2.67 16.14
C VAL A 85 11.83 2.73 14.65
N ALA A 86 12.82 2.93 13.78
CA ALA A 86 12.60 2.94 12.33
C ALA A 86 12.08 1.60 11.80
N SER A 87 12.57 0.48 12.35
CA SER A 87 12.17 -0.85 11.87
C SER A 87 10.80 -1.28 12.40
N VAL A 88 10.38 -0.81 13.58
CA VAL A 88 9.09 -1.22 14.20
C VAL A 88 7.96 -0.24 13.91
N SER A 89 8.27 1.04 13.67
CA SER A 89 7.25 2.07 13.43
C SER A 89 6.36 1.81 12.21
N GLY A 90 6.83 1.02 11.23
CA GLY A 90 6.03 0.57 10.08
C GLY A 90 4.78 -0.21 10.47
N VAL A 91 4.81 -0.95 11.59
CA VAL A 91 3.65 -1.69 12.13
C VAL A 91 2.53 -0.74 12.53
N ILE A 92 2.89 0.34 13.23
CA ILE A 92 1.95 1.27 13.88
C ILE A 92 1.39 2.25 12.86
N LEU A 93 2.22 2.70 11.93
CA LEU A 93 1.88 3.78 11.01
C LEU A 93 1.09 3.30 9.77
N ALA A 94 0.87 1.99 9.60
CA ALA A 94 0.10 1.38 8.51
C ALA A 94 0.37 2.06 7.15
N VAL A 95 1.66 2.27 6.85
CA VAL A 95 2.10 3.10 5.73
C VAL A 95 2.07 2.27 4.44
N CYS A 96 1.46 2.81 3.38
CA CYS A 96 1.49 2.18 2.07
C CYS A 96 2.72 2.65 1.27
N SER A 97 3.02 1.97 0.15
CA SER A 97 4.12 2.36 -0.75
C SER A 97 4.01 3.81 -1.23
N CYS A 98 2.81 4.38 -1.31
CA CYS A 98 2.56 5.75 -1.73
C CYS A 98 2.92 6.81 -0.67
N SER A 99 2.78 6.49 0.62
CA SER A 99 3.04 7.43 1.73
C SER A 99 4.40 7.26 2.39
N VAL A 100 5.08 6.12 2.16
CA VAL A 100 6.40 5.86 2.76
C VAL A 100 7.51 6.70 2.13
N LEU A 101 7.42 7.02 0.84
CA LEU A 101 8.38 7.86 0.13
C LEU A 101 8.43 9.32 0.64
N PRO A 102 7.31 10.06 0.76
CA PRO A 102 7.34 11.41 1.32
C PRO A 102 7.74 11.41 2.80
N MET A 103 7.34 10.40 3.57
CA MET A 103 7.78 10.23 4.96
C MET A 103 9.29 10.00 5.05
N PHE A 104 9.85 9.11 4.22
CA PHE A 104 11.28 8.90 4.11
C PHE A 104 12.00 10.21 3.79
N ALA A 105 11.52 10.96 2.79
CA ALA A 105 12.11 12.23 2.42
C ALA A 105 12.09 13.22 3.60
N GLY A 106 10.98 13.33 4.33
CA GLY A 106 10.86 14.20 5.51
C GLY A 106 11.81 13.80 6.64
N ILE A 107 11.86 12.52 7.00
CA ILE A 107 12.77 12.00 8.04
C ILE A 107 14.24 12.22 7.63
N TYR A 108 14.55 12.02 6.36
CA TYR A 108 15.90 12.18 5.81
C TYR A 108 16.33 13.65 5.75
N THR A 109 15.44 14.59 5.39
CA THR A 109 15.75 16.03 5.41
C THR A 109 15.88 16.60 6.82
N MET A 110 15.22 16.00 7.82
CA MET A 110 15.38 16.34 9.24
C MET A 110 16.71 15.87 9.86
N GLY A 111 17.57 15.16 9.10
CA GLY A 111 18.91 14.80 9.56
C GLY A 111 18.99 13.48 10.35
N ALA A 112 18.01 12.59 10.21
CA ALA A 112 18.02 11.26 10.83
C ALA A 112 19.12 10.31 10.32
N GLY A 113 19.84 10.71 9.27
CA GLY A 113 20.79 9.88 8.54
C GLY A 113 20.11 8.94 7.56
N LEU A 114 20.84 8.55 6.51
CA LEU A 114 20.31 7.69 5.45
C LEU A 114 19.92 6.31 5.97
N GLY A 115 20.66 5.78 6.95
CA GLY A 115 20.44 4.43 7.48
C GLY A 115 19.08 4.22 8.16
N PRO A 116 18.76 4.95 9.23
CA PRO A 116 17.46 4.87 9.90
C PRO A 116 16.31 5.24 8.96
N ALA A 117 16.50 6.22 8.08
CA ALA A 117 15.50 6.58 7.08
C ALA A 117 15.23 5.43 6.11
N SER A 118 16.25 4.76 5.57
CA SER A 118 16.09 3.61 4.67
C SER A 118 15.50 2.39 5.37
N ALA A 119 15.82 2.16 6.64
CA ALA A 119 15.18 1.11 7.44
C ALA A 119 13.67 1.35 7.58
N PHE A 120 13.26 2.59 7.84
CA PHE A 120 11.86 3.00 7.85
C PHE A 120 11.19 2.84 6.49
N LEU A 121 11.88 3.23 5.41
CA LEU A 121 11.37 3.14 4.05
C LEU A 121 11.02 1.69 3.66
N TYR A 122 11.85 0.73 4.08
CA TYR A 122 11.60 -0.68 3.87
C TYR A 122 10.54 -1.25 4.81
N SER A 123 10.61 -0.92 6.11
CA SER A 123 9.73 -1.48 7.13
C SER A 123 8.26 -1.08 6.96
N GLY A 124 8.00 0.15 6.50
CA GLY A 124 6.66 0.73 6.33
C GLY A 124 5.68 -0.21 5.62
N PRO A 125 5.89 -0.55 4.34
CA PRO A 125 5.03 -1.48 3.62
C PRO A 125 5.24 -2.96 4.02
N ALA A 126 6.43 -3.33 4.52
CA ALA A 126 6.77 -4.73 4.76
C ALA A 126 6.08 -5.31 6.02
N ILE A 127 5.91 -4.49 7.07
CA ILE A 127 5.35 -4.90 8.37
C ILE A 127 3.95 -4.29 8.61
N ASN A 128 3.25 -3.91 7.54
CA ASN A 128 1.90 -3.38 7.65
C ASN A 128 0.98 -4.41 8.33
N VAL A 129 0.26 -3.98 9.37
CA VAL A 129 -0.68 -4.83 10.13
C VAL A 129 -1.70 -5.54 9.23
N MET A 130 -2.21 -4.86 8.19
CA MET A 130 -3.13 -5.46 7.22
C MET A 130 -2.46 -6.54 6.37
N ALA A 131 -1.23 -6.29 5.92
CA ALA A 131 -0.47 -7.26 5.15
C ALA A 131 -0.14 -8.51 5.99
N ILE A 132 0.17 -8.33 7.27
CA ILE A 132 0.45 -9.43 8.20
C ILE A 132 -0.83 -10.20 8.50
N PHE A 133 -1.92 -9.51 8.82
CA PHE A 133 -3.21 -10.15 9.13
C PHE A 133 -3.74 -10.95 7.94
N LEU A 134 -3.72 -10.36 6.74
CA LEU A 134 -4.13 -11.04 5.53
C LEU A 134 -3.21 -12.24 5.21
N SER A 135 -1.89 -12.09 5.37
CA SER A 135 -0.95 -13.19 5.19
C SER A 135 -1.20 -14.30 6.20
N ALA A 136 -1.45 -13.97 7.46
CA ALA A 136 -1.74 -14.93 8.53
C ALA A 136 -3.06 -15.68 8.29
N ARG A 137 -4.09 -15.00 7.76
CA ARG A 137 -5.38 -15.61 7.44
C ARG A 137 -5.30 -16.54 6.25
N VAL A 138 -4.55 -16.18 5.21
CA VAL A 138 -4.50 -16.92 3.94
C VAL A 138 -3.46 -18.04 3.97
N LEU A 139 -2.27 -17.78 4.51
CA LEU A 139 -1.12 -18.68 4.47
C LEU A 139 -0.84 -19.36 5.83
N GLY A 140 -1.57 -18.98 6.87
CA GLY A 140 -1.37 -19.46 8.24
C GLY A 140 -0.55 -18.50 9.11
N ILE A 141 -0.78 -18.55 10.42
CA ILE A 141 -0.17 -17.66 11.42
C ILE A 141 1.35 -17.73 11.41
N GLU A 142 1.93 -18.92 11.19
CA GLU A 142 3.38 -19.13 11.15
C GLU A 142 4.06 -18.25 10.10
N ILE A 143 3.48 -18.18 8.90
CA ILE A 143 3.99 -17.35 7.79
C ILE A 143 3.81 -15.86 8.10
N GLY A 144 2.70 -15.48 8.73
CA GLY A 144 2.46 -14.11 9.18
C GLY A 144 3.53 -13.62 10.16
N VAL A 145 3.87 -14.43 11.16
CA VAL A 145 4.91 -14.11 12.15
C VAL A 145 6.30 -14.11 11.50
N ALA A 146 6.61 -15.11 10.67
CA ALA A 146 7.88 -15.17 9.94
C ALA A 146 8.09 -13.94 9.05
N ARG A 147 7.03 -13.46 8.39
CA ARG A 147 7.05 -12.23 7.60
C ARG A 147 7.37 -11.01 8.47
N ALA A 148 6.71 -10.86 9.61
CA ALA A 148 6.91 -9.73 10.51
C ALA A 148 8.36 -9.68 11.03
N LEU A 149 8.86 -10.80 11.54
CA LEU A 149 10.23 -10.92 12.05
C LEU A 149 11.27 -10.71 10.94
N GLY A 150 11.06 -11.36 9.80
CA GLY A 150 11.94 -11.22 8.63
C GLY A 150 12.01 -9.76 8.17
N ALA A 151 10.87 -9.08 8.06
CA ALA A 151 10.83 -7.70 7.63
C ALA A 151 11.55 -6.74 8.60
N VAL A 152 11.46 -6.94 9.92
CA VAL A 152 12.25 -6.16 10.90
C VAL A 152 13.75 -6.41 10.70
N VAL A 153 14.16 -7.67 10.59
CA VAL A 153 15.58 -8.04 10.42
C VAL A 153 16.15 -7.46 9.13
N PHE A 154 15.43 -7.61 8.01
CA PHE A 154 15.83 -7.04 6.73
C PHE A 154 15.85 -5.51 6.75
N ALA A 155 14.90 -4.85 7.43
CA ALA A 155 14.92 -3.38 7.58
C ALA A 155 16.20 -2.90 8.25
N VAL A 156 16.62 -3.55 9.34
CA VAL A 156 17.85 -3.23 10.06
C VAL A 156 19.07 -3.49 9.17
N ILE A 157 19.15 -4.64 8.51
CA ILE A 157 20.28 -5.00 7.64
C ILE A 157 20.41 -3.99 6.49
N ILE A 158 19.32 -3.71 5.78
CA ILE A 158 19.30 -2.76 4.65
C ILE A 158 19.69 -1.36 5.12
N GLY A 159 19.15 -0.91 6.26
CA GLY A 159 19.50 0.40 6.82
C GLY A 159 20.96 0.50 7.29
N LEU A 160 21.55 -0.58 7.81
CA LEU A 160 22.97 -0.63 8.17
C LEU A 160 23.85 -0.63 6.92
N LEU A 161 23.49 -1.39 5.89
CA LEU A 161 24.20 -1.40 4.61
C LEU A 161 24.17 -0.03 3.94
N MET A 162 23.01 0.63 3.90
CA MET A 162 22.88 1.99 3.36
C MET A 162 23.72 2.99 4.13
N ALA A 163 23.74 2.92 5.47
CA ALA A 163 24.60 3.76 6.28
C ALA A 163 26.10 3.50 6.06
N ALA A 164 26.49 2.25 5.81
CA ALA A 164 27.87 1.88 5.54
C ALA A 164 28.34 2.38 4.17
N ILE A 165 27.53 2.20 3.12
CA ILE A 165 27.85 2.59 1.74
C ILE A 165 27.92 4.12 1.60
N PHE A 166 26.99 4.86 2.21
CA PHE A 166 26.88 6.32 2.05
C PHE A 166 27.44 7.11 3.24
N ARG A 167 28.28 6.50 4.07
CA ARG A 167 28.79 7.07 5.33
C ARG A 167 29.45 8.46 5.16
N SER A 168 30.18 8.69 4.06
CA SER A 168 30.87 9.96 3.79
C SER A 168 29.89 11.07 3.44
N SER A 169 28.98 10.81 2.49
CA SER A 169 27.95 11.74 2.03
C SER A 169 26.96 12.12 3.14
N ASP A 170 26.58 11.14 3.97
CA ASP A 170 25.64 11.34 5.07
C ASP A 170 26.25 12.17 6.20
N ARG A 171 27.54 11.95 6.53
CA ARG A 171 28.26 12.76 7.54
C ARG A 171 28.40 14.22 7.15
N GLN A 172 28.75 14.50 5.89
CA GLN A 172 28.86 15.88 5.39
C GLN A 172 27.51 16.60 5.44
N ARG A 173 26.44 15.90 5.08
CA ARG A 173 25.08 16.45 5.10
C ARG A 173 24.58 16.72 6.52
N VAL A 174 24.75 15.78 7.44
CA VAL A 174 24.32 15.95 8.84
C VAL A 174 25.08 17.10 9.51
N GLN A 175 26.35 17.33 9.15
CA GLN A 175 27.12 18.50 9.62
C GLN A 175 26.67 19.82 8.99
N ALA A 176 26.19 19.79 7.75
CA ALA A 176 25.68 20.98 7.04
C ALA A 176 24.26 21.39 7.50
N ILE A 177 23.49 20.47 8.08
CA ILE A 177 22.15 20.76 8.60
C ILE A 177 22.28 21.36 10.01
N GLN A 178 22.16 22.69 10.11
CA GLN A 178 21.94 23.38 11.38
C GLN A 178 20.50 23.16 11.83
N LEU A 179 20.31 22.27 12.80
CA LEU A 179 18.97 22.00 13.35
C LEU A 179 18.58 23.08 14.35
N PRO A 180 17.37 23.68 14.23
CA PRO A 180 16.82 24.49 15.30
C PRO A 180 16.65 23.62 16.57
N PRO A 181 16.81 24.19 17.77
CA PRO A 181 16.70 23.43 19.02
C PRO A 181 15.33 22.77 19.11
N ALA A 182 15.31 21.51 19.53
CA ALA A 182 14.08 20.75 19.70
C ALA A 182 13.20 21.42 20.77
N GLU A 183 12.23 22.21 20.32
CA GLU A 183 11.24 22.81 21.22
C GLU A 183 10.42 21.70 21.88
N LYS A 184 10.08 21.85 23.17
CA LYS A 184 9.34 20.82 23.91
C LYS A 184 7.89 20.79 23.42
N SER A 185 7.43 19.62 22.98
CA SER A 185 6.02 19.42 22.67
C SER A 185 5.14 19.66 23.90
N PRO A 186 4.10 20.49 23.82
CA PRO A 186 3.17 20.71 24.93
C PRO A 186 2.14 19.58 25.11
N ARG A 187 2.18 18.51 24.28
CA ARG A 187 1.13 17.49 24.27
C ARG A 187 1.54 16.22 25.04
N PRO A 188 0.69 15.72 25.96
CA PRO A 188 0.97 14.49 26.69
C PRO A 188 0.93 13.27 25.75
N LEU A 189 1.90 12.36 25.91
CA LEU A 189 2.09 11.17 25.08
C LEU A 189 0.84 10.27 24.99
N TRP A 190 0.02 10.22 26.05
CA TRP A 190 -1.23 9.46 26.06
C TRP A 190 -2.24 9.92 25.01
N LYS A 191 -2.36 11.23 24.74
CA LYS A 191 -3.28 11.74 23.70
C LYS A 191 -2.84 11.29 22.30
N THR A 192 -1.54 11.22 22.08
CA THR A 192 -0.94 10.73 20.82
C THR A 192 -1.17 9.23 20.67
N ALA A 193 -0.92 8.46 21.75
CA ALA A 193 -1.15 7.02 21.78
C ALA A 193 -2.64 6.66 21.59
N ALA A 194 -3.55 7.38 22.25
CA ALA A 194 -4.99 7.18 22.10
C ALA A 194 -5.48 7.49 20.68
N TRP A 195 -4.93 8.52 20.04
CA TRP A 195 -5.25 8.85 18.65
C TRP A 195 -4.77 7.77 17.67
N PHE A 196 -3.52 7.30 17.81
CA PHE A 196 -3.01 6.18 17.00
C PHE A 196 -3.80 4.89 17.25
N ALA A 197 -4.14 4.59 18.50
CA ALA A 197 -4.96 3.44 18.85
C ALA A 197 -6.36 3.51 18.21
N ALA A 198 -7.00 4.69 18.23
CA ALA A 198 -8.29 4.90 17.58
C ALA A 198 -8.19 4.73 16.05
N MET A 199 -7.12 5.23 15.43
CA MET A 199 -6.88 5.06 13.98
C MET A 199 -6.68 3.59 13.60
N ILE A 200 -5.88 2.84 14.38
CA ILE A 200 -5.66 1.41 14.18
C ILE A 200 -6.96 0.64 14.37
N LEU A 201 -7.72 0.92 15.43
CA LEU A 201 -9.00 0.26 15.70
C LEU A 201 -10.00 0.49 14.56
N PHE A 202 -10.08 1.72 14.05
CA PHE A 202 -10.93 2.06 12.91
C PHE A 202 -10.53 1.28 11.65
N LEU A 203 -9.23 1.19 11.35
CA LEU A 203 -8.74 0.44 10.19
C LEU A 203 -9.03 -1.06 10.32
N VAL A 204 -8.75 -1.65 11.48
CA VAL A 204 -9.04 -3.08 11.76
C VAL A 204 -10.54 -3.36 11.66
N PHE A 205 -11.39 -2.48 12.18
CA PHE A 205 -12.84 -2.63 12.09
C PHE A 205 -13.34 -2.48 10.65
N SER A 206 -12.80 -1.54 9.90
CA SER A 206 -13.16 -1.32 8.50
C SER A 206 -12.79 -2.49 7.59
N ASP A 207 -11.68 -3.19 7.86
CA ASP A 207 -11.22 -4.34 7.07
C ASP A 207 -11.95 -5.64 7.43
N TRP A 208 -12.60 -5.69 8.60
CA TRP A 208 -13.39 -6.84 9.01
C TRP A 208 -14.74 -6.94 8.26
N ALA A 209 -15.23 -5.83 7.69
CA ALA A 209 -16.37 -5.90 6.78
C ALA A 209 -15.90 -6.53 5.45
N SER A 210 -16.54 -7.61 5.01
CA SER A 210 -16.32 -8.25 3.71
C SER A 210 -17.39 -7.80 2.70
N PRO A 211 -17.29 -6.60 2.09
CA PRO A 211 -18.36 -6.00 1.28
C PRO A 211 -18.59 -6.69 -0.06
N ASN A 212 -17.71 -7.61 -0.46
CA ASN A 212 -17.78 -8.24 -1.79
C ASN A 212 -18.68 -9.48 -1.84
N ASP A 213 -19.12 -10.01 -0.68
CA ASP A 213 -20.05 -11.12 -0.63
C ASP A 213 -21.48 -10.58 -0.73
N VAL A 214 -22.16 -10.91 -1.82
CA VAL A 214 -23.49 -10.38 -2.12
C VAL A 214 -24.45 -11.47 -2.56
N LYS A 215 -25.73 -11.26 -2.29
CA LYS A 215 -26.84 -11.98 -2.86
C LYS A 215 -27.39 -11.15 -4.01
N ILE A 216 -27.23 -11.67 -5.22
CA ILE A 216 -27.70 -11.03 -6.45
C ILE A 216 -29.05 -11.66 -6.79
N THR A 217 -30.09 -10.83 -6.84
CA THR A 217 -31.42 -11.25 -7.32
C THR A 217 -31.53 -10.86 -8.79
N LEU A 218 -31.66 -11.84 -9.68
CA LEU A 218 -31.88 -11.60 -11.10
C LEU A 218 -33.35 -11.22 -11.38
N LYS A 219 -33.59 -10.50 -12.48
CA LYS A 219 -34.96 -10.20 -12.95
C LYS A 219 -35.77 -11.46 -13.30
N SER A 220 -35.11 -12.58 -13.55
CA SER A 220 -35.73 -13.91 -13.72
C SER A 220 -36.23 -14.54 -12.41
N GLY A 221 -35.95 -13.94 -11.25
CA GLY A 221 -36.30 -14.47 -9.93
C GLY A 221 -35.27 -15.44 -9.33
N GLU A 222 -34.15 -15.70 -10.02
CA GLU A 222 -33.05 -16.53 -9.50
C GLU A 222 -32.20 -15.73 -8.50
N ASN A 223 -31.94 -16.33 -7.33
CA ASN A 223 -31.09 -15.77 -6.28
C ASN A 223 -29.72 -16.43 -6.35
N ILE A 224 -28.68 -15.65 -6.62
CA ILE A 224 -27.30 -16.12 -6.73
C ILE A 224 -26.48 -15.53 -5.59
N THR A 225 -25.92 -16.39 -4.74
CA THR A 225 -24.91 -15.98 -3.77
C THR A 225 -23.55 -15.98 -4.45
N ALA A 226 -22.91 -14.82 -4.55
CA ALA A 226 -21.65 -14.68 -5.26
C ALA A 226 -20.75 -13.61 -4.66
N ASN A 227 -19.44 -13.76 -4.91
CA ASN A 227 -18.46 -12.73 -4.63
C ASN A 227 -18.29 -11.86 -5.88
N ILE A 228 -18.47 -10.54 -5.76
CA ILE A 228 -18.22 -9.60 -6.87
C ILE A 228 -16.72 -9.44 -7.03
N ARG A 229 -16.20 -9.80 -8.20
CA ARG A 229 -14.77 -9.66 -8.53
C ARG A 229 -14.49 -8.33 -9.21
N TYR A 230 -15.31 -7.98 -10.21
CA TYR A 230 -15.22 -6.73 -10.95
C TYR A 230 -16.63 -6.16 -11.16
N ASP A 231 -16.82 -4.89 -10.81
CA ASP A 231 -18.05 -4.15 -11.06
C ASP A 231 -17.78 -3.02 -12.06
N THR A 232 -18.22 -3.21 -13.31
CA THR A 232 -18.09 -2.22 -14.38
C THR A 232 -19.42 -1.55 -14.66
N GLN A 233 -19.41 -0.45 -15.44
CA GLN A 233 -20.61 0.35 -15.69
C GLN A 233 -21.73 -0.45 -16.37
N ASP A 234 -21.37 -1.45 -17.18
CA ASP A 234 -22.29 -2.25 -18.01
C ASP A 234 -22.50 -3.69 -17.49
N SER A 235 -21.52 -4.27 -16.79
CA SER A 235 -21.55 -5.67 -16.34
C SER A 235 -20.85 -5.91 -15.00
N ILE A 236 -21.27 -6.96 -14.30
CA ILE A 236 -20.65 -7.42 -13.07
C ILE A 236 -20.09 -8.82 -13.31
N ASP A 237 -18.80 -9.02 -13.01
CA ASP A 237 -18.12 -10.31 -13.08
C ASP A 237 -18.14 -10.93 -11.68
N ILE A 238 -18.79 -12.10 -11.56
CA ILE A 238 -19.08 -12.75 -10.29
C ILE A 238 -18.46 -14.14 -10.20
N GLN A 239 -18.10 -14.57 -8.99
CA GLN A 239 -17.81 -15.98 -8.69
C GLN A 239 -18.91 -16.55 -7.79
N ARG A 240 -19.61 -17.58 -8.27
CA ARG A 240 -20.66 -18.24 -7.48
C ARG A 240 -20.05 -19.08 -6.35
N PHE A 241 -20.73 -19.09 -5.20
CA PHE A 241 -20.43 -20.06 -4.16
C PHE A 241 -20.95 -21.44 -4.56
N GLY A 242 -20.12 -22.48 -4.39
CA GLY A 242 -20.53 -23.87 -4.51
C GLY A 242 -21.33 -24.35 -3.29
N PRO A 243 -21.97 -25.53 -3.35
CA PRO A 243 -22.71 -26.12 -2.22
C PRO A 243 -21.81 -26.37 -0.99
N ASP A 244 -20.50 -26.45 -1.18
CA ASP A 244 -19.49 -26.66 -0.14
C ASP A 244 -19.07 -25.35 0.56
N GLY A 245 -19.71 -24.21 0.23
CA GLY A 245 -19.37 -22.89 0.77
C GLY A 245 -18.07 -22.27 0.24
N LYS A 246 -17.42 -22.91 -0.74
CA LYS A 246 -16.21 -22.39 -1.40
C LYS A 246 -16.54 -21.69 -2.73
N LEU A 247 -15.78 -20.66 -3.08
CA LEU A 247 -15.89 -19.95 -4.36
C LEU A 247 -15.50 -20.87 -5.52
N ARG A 248 -16.35 -20.93 -6.55
CA ARG A 248 -16.01 -21.61 -7.81
C ARG A 248 -15.00 -20.77 -8.59
N SER A 249 -14.07 -21.44 -9.28
CA SER A 249 -13.02 -20.78 -10.08
C SER A 249 -13.55 -20.12 -11.36
N GLU A 250 -14.78 -20.47 -11.76
CA GLU A 250 -15.42 -19.94 -12.98
C GLU A 250 -15.97 -18.54 -12.71
N ILE A 251 -15.53 -17.58 -13.52
CA ILE A 251 -15.96 -16.18 -13.47
C ILE A 251 -17.08 -16.02 -14.49
N GLU A 252 -18.28 -15.69 -14.01
CA GLU A 252 -19.45 -15.48 -14.84
C GLU A 252 -19.74 -13.98 -14.98
N ARG A 253 -19.86 -13.50 -16.22
CA ARG A 253 -20.19 -12.11 -16.53
C ARG A 253 -21.70 -11.93 -16.64
N ILE A 254 -22.27 -11.11 -15.77
CA ILE A 254 -23.70 -10.79 -15.78
C ILE A 254 -23.90 -9.32 -16.20
N PRO A 255 -24.64 -9.04 -17.29
CA PRO A 255 -25.05 -7.69 -17.65
C PRO A 255 -25.90 -7.06 -16.55
N ARG A 256 -25.65 -5.79 -16.20
CA ARG A 256 -26.41 -5.09 -15.13
C ARG A 256 -27.91 -5.03 -15.41
N GLU A 257 -28.30 -5.03 -16.68
CA GLU A 257 -29.71 -5.07 -17.10
C GLU A 257 -30.49 -6.28 -16.57
N ARG A 258 -29.82 -7.40 -16.30
CA ARG A 258 -30.42 -8.64 -15.79
C ARG A 258 -30.57 -8.65 -14.26
N ILE A 259 -29.98 -7.69 -13.56
CA ILE A 259 -29.96 -7.63 -12.09
C ILE A 259 -31.14 -6.79 -11.59
N ARG A 260 -31.85 -7.30 -10.58
CA ARG A 260 -32.97 -6.62 -9.92
C ARG A 260 -32.53 -5.93 -8.62
N SER A 261 -31.74 -6.62 -7.80
CA SER A 261 -31.14 -6.06 -6.59
C SER A 261 -29.85 -6.79 -6.22
N ILE A 262 -28.96 -6.08 -5.54
CA ILE A 262 -27.72 -6.61 -4.96
C ILE A 262 -27.80 -6.32 -3.47
N GLU A 263 -27.86 -7.36 -2.65
CA GLU A 263 -27.89 -7.24 -1.19
C GLU A 263 -26.57 -7.77 -0.62
N PRO A 264 -25.90 -7.06 0.28
CA PRO A 264 -24.72 -7.59 0.96
C PRO A 264 -25.10 -8.80 1.81
N LEU A 265 -24.32 -9.89 1.73
CA LEU A 265 -24.46 -11.00 2.67
C LEU A 265 -24.05 -10.50 4.06
N PRO A 266 -24.84 -10.75 5.11
CA PRO A 266 -24.39 -10.51 6.46
C PRO A 266 -23.20 -11.42 6.77
N SER A 267 -22.06 -10.80 7.09
CA SER A 267 -20.82 -11.44 7.56
C SER A 267 -20.98 -12.04 8.95
#